data_AF-A0A5C5XNR6-F1
#
_entry.id   AF-A0A5C5XNR6-F1
#
_cell.length_a   1.000
_cell.length_b   1.000
_cell.length_c   1.000
_cell.angle_alpha   90.00
_cell.angle_beta   90.00
_cell.angle_gamma   90.00
#
_symmetry.space_group_name_H-M   'P 1'
#
loop_
_entity.id
_entity.type
_entity.pdbx_description
1 polymer ?
#
loop_
_entity_poly.entity_id
_entity_poly.type
_entity_poly.pdbx_seq_one_letter_code
_entity_poly.pdbx_strand_id
1 'polypeptide(L)'
;MSKSRNLKEEWIPCPPGTLPSLAGNERSRQRRQFLVRAGSTAGAIALATGAGWMALQKEEPFEDPVYSGIACSQVRELAPQMMMGKLEAKQADQIMAHVEQCDECRALIESMQSKSVKMSHVESGTACKCSTCRRESLTIALGETAPPLPIPIA
;
A
#
# COMPACT_ATOMS: atom_id res chain seq x y z
N MET A 1 15.90 -72.52 26.35
CA MET A 1 14.52 -72.82 26.79
C MET A 1 14.28 -72.14 28.13
N SER A 2 13.73 -70.92 28.12
CA SER A 2 13.52 -70.12 29.33
C SER A 2 12.10 -70.36 29.86
N LYS A 3 12.02 -70.92 31.07
CA LYS A 3 10.79 -71.35 31.74
C LYS A 3 10.06 -70.12 32.30
N SER A 4 9.01 -69.66 31.62
CA SER A 4 8.12 -68.60 32.10
C SER A 4 7.49 -69.00 33.43
N ARG A 5 7.87 -68.31 34.50
CA ARG A 5 7.23 -68.46 35.81
C ARG A 5 5.89 -67.74 35.76
N ASN A 6 4.83 -68.52 35.95
CA ASN A 6 3.46 -68.05 36.14
C ASN A 6 3.40 -67.28 37.48
N LEU A 7 3.79 -66.00 37.46
CA LEU A 7 3.45 -65.07 38.52
C LEU A 7 1.98 -64.71 38.29
N LYS A 8 1.12 -65.18 39.19
CA LYS A 8 -0.25 -64.68 39.29
C LYS A 8 -0.14 -63.22 39.75
N GLU A 9 0.04 -62.31 38.80
CA GLU A 9 -0.04 -60.89 39.04
C GLU A 9 -1.46 -60.60 39.52
N GLU A 10 -1.58 -60.44 40.84
CA GLU A 10 -2.77 -59.95 41.49
C GLU A 10 -3.01 -58.53 40.98
N TRP A 11 -4.04 -58.37 40.15
CA TRP A 11 -4.36 -57.10 39.53
C TRP A 11 -4.76 -56.08 40.60
N ILE A 12 -3.88 -55.11 40.85
CA ILE A 12 -4.16 -54.02 41.79
C ILE A 12 -4.97 -52.94 41.05
N PRO A 13 -6.15 -52.55 41.55
CA PRO A 13 -6.92 -51.46 40.96
C PRO A 13 -6.11 -50.16 41.00
N CYS A 14 -6.02 -49.50 39.85
CA CYS A 14 -5.27 -48.26 39.71
C CYS A 14 -5.93 -47.15 40.57
N PRO A 15 -5.15 -46.39 41.36
CA PRO A 15 -5.72 -45.30 42.15
C PRO A 15 -6.39 -44.26 41.25
N PRO A 16 -7.50 -43.65 41.71
CA PRO A 16 -8.22 -42.67 40.91
C PRO A 16 -7.32 -41.46 40.62
N GLY A 17 -7.31 -41.02 39.35
CA GLY A 17 -6.52 -39.86 38.91
C GLY A 17 -5.21 -40.17 38.19
N THR A 18 -4.71 -41.42 38.21
CA THR A 18 -3.46 -41.78 37.52
C THR A 18 -3.63 -41.90 36.00
N LEU A 19 -4.75 -42.44 35.53
CA LEU A 19 -5.06 -42.50 34.09
C LEU A 19 -5.23 -41.11 33.44
N PRO A 20 -5.98 -40.15 34.02
CA PRO A 20 -6.13 -38.83 33.40
C PRO A 20 -4.84 -38.00 33.39
N SER A 21 -3.93 -38.16 34.37
CA SER A 21 -2.66 -37.44 34.39
C SER A 21 -1.71 -37.92 33.28
N LEU A 22 -1.65 -39.23 33.04
CA LEU A 22 -0.93 -39.83 31.91
C LEU A 22 -1.53 -39.39 30.55
N ALA A 23 -2.86 -39.42 30.42
CA ALA A 23 -3.53 -38.97 29.20
C ALA A 23 -3.31 -37.47 28.92
N GLY A 24 -3.25 -36.64 29.98
CA GLY A 24 -2.96 -35.21 29.86
C GLY A 24 -1.54 -34.93 29.36
N ASN A 25 -0.54 -35.63 29.92
CA ASN A 25 0.86 -35.49 29.50
C ASN A 25 1.05 -35.87 28.02
N GLU A 26 0.48 -36.97 27.57
CA GLU A 26 0.66 -37.42 26.18
C GLU A 26 -0.03 -36.48 25.17
N ARG A 27 -1.25 -35.99 25.50
CA ARG A 27 -1.93 -34.98 24.66
C ARG A 27 -1.14 -33.68 24.56
N SER A 28 -0.53 -33.22 25.65
CA SER A 28 0.31 -32.01 25.64
C SER A 28 1.56 -32.20 24.76
N ARG A 29 2.16 -33.38 24.78
CA ARG A 29 3.34 -33.73 23.99
C ARG A 29 3.01 -33.84 22.51
N GLN A 30 1.88 -34.46 22.17
CA GLN A 30 1.37 -34.50 20.80
C GLN A 30 1.10 -33.09 20.27
N ARG A 31 0.43 -32.21 21.04
CA ARG A 31 0.17 -30.82 20.62
C ARG A 31 1.46 -30.05 20.33
N ARG A 32 2.49 -30.19 21.18
CA ARG A 32 3.81 -29.56 20.94
C ARG A 32 4.49 -30.11 19.68
N GLN A 33 4.44 -31.42 19.46
CA GLN A 33 5.03 -32.02 18.26
C GLN A 33 4.31 -31.59 16.97
N PHE A 34 2.98 -31.47 17.00
CA PHE A 34 2.22 -30.96 15.87
C PHE A 34 2.54 -29.49 15.56
N LEU A 35 2.62 -28.63 16.59
CA LEU A 35 2.98 -27.22 16.38
C LEU A 35 4.41 -27.04 15.85
N VAL A 36 5.38 -27.82 16.36
CA VAL A 36 6.77 -27.75 15.88
C VAL A 36 6.90 -28.25 14.44
N ARG A 37 6.17 -29.32 14.07
CA ARG A 37 6.21 -29.86 12.70
C ARG A 37 5.41 -29.04 11.70
N ALA A 38 4.28 -28.46 12.10
CA ALA A 38 3.46 -27.62 11.23
C ALA A 38 4.06 -26.21 11.06
N GLY A 39 4.78 -25.69 12.07
CA GLY A 39 5.40 -24.37 12.02
C GLY A 39 6.63 -24.28 11.12
N SER A 40 7.41 -25.36 10.99
CA SER A 40 8.68 -25.31 10.25
C SER A 40 8.50 -25.17 8.74
N THR A 41 7.47 -25.78 8.16
CA THR A 41 7.20 -25.69 6.71
C THR A 41 6.60 -24.34 6.32
N ALA A 42 5.74 -23.77 7.16
CA ALA A 42 5.14 -22.46 6.88
C ALA A 42 6.15 -21.31 6.99
N GLY A 43 7.08 -21.39 7.95
CA GLY A 43 8.12 -20.37 8.14
C GLY A 43 9.10 -20.25 6.96
N ALA A 44 9.49 -21.38 6.37
CA ALA A 44 10.44 -21.38 5.25
C ALA A 44 9.86 -20.72 3.98
N ILE A 45 8.57 -20.95 3.71
CA ILE A 45 7.90 -20.35 2.54
C ILE A 45 7.79 -18.83 2.71
N ALA A 46 7.36 -18.36 3.90
CA ALA A 46 7.22 -16.93 4.17
C ALA A 46 8.55 -16.16 4.05
N LEU A 47 9.66 -16.75 4.51
CA LEU A 47 10.99 -16.15 4.37
C LEU A 47 11.46 -16.12 2.92
N ALA A 48 11.24 -17.19 2.15
CA ALA A 48 11.63 -17.23 0.73
C ALA A 48 10.84 -16.21 -0.11
N THR A 49 9.53 -16.10 0.10
CA THR A 49 8.69 -15.11 -0.62
C THR A 49 8.97 -13.68 -0.16
N GLY A 50 9.19 -13.47 1.14
CA GLY A 50 9.50 -12.16 1.70
C GLY A 50 10.84 -11.61 1.20
N ALA A 51 11.89 -12.43 1.23
CA ALA A 51 13.20 -12.04 0.73
C ALA A 51 13.21 -11.81 -0.78
N GLY A 52 12.51 -12.64 -1.57
CA GLY A 52 12.37 -12.46 -3.01
C GLY A 52 11.66 -11.16 -3.38
N TRP A 53 10.58 -10.82 -2.68
CA TRP A 53 9.86 -9.56 -2.89
C TRP A 53 10.72 -8.33 -2.55
N MET A 54 11.44 -8.38 -1.42
CA MET A 54 12.33 -7.29 -1.03
C MET A 54 13.54 -7.12 -1.97
N ALA A 55 14.04 -8.22 -2.53
CA ALA A 55 15.11 -8.19 -3.52
C ALA A 55 14.65 -7.59 -4.87
N LEU A 56 13.39 -7.81 -5.25
CA LEU A 56 12.79 -7.19 -6.44
C LEU A 56 12.44 -5.70 -6.24
N GLN A 57 12.26 -5.26 -4.99
CA GLN A 57 12.09 -3.84 -4.65
C GLN A 57 13.40 -3.07 -4.47
N LYS A 58 14.55 -3.76 -4.48
CA LYS A 58 15.80 -3.08 -4.82
C LYS A 58 15.77 -2.80 -6.30
N GLU A 59 15.05 -1.76 -6.67
CA GLU A 59 15.37 -1.02 -7.88
C GLU A 59 16.86 -0.71 -7.76
N GLU A 60 17.67 -1.35 -8.62
CA GLU A 60 19.05 -0.95 -8.86
C GLU A 60 19.05 0.58 -8.86
N PRO A 61 19.94 1.26 -8.10
CA PRO A 61 19.99 2.71 -8.12
C PRO A 61 20.23 3.13 -9.56
N PHE A 62 19.13 3.43 -10.24
CA PHE A 62 19.12 3.84 -11.62
C PHE A 62 19.83 5.18 -11.54
N GLU A 63 21.10 5.21 -11.94
CA GLU A 63 21.86 6.45 -11.96
C GLU A 63 21.09 7.39 -12.87
N ASP A 64 20.39 8.34 -12.24
CA ASP A 64 19.64 9.35 -12.96
C ASP A 64 20.62 10.05 -13.90
N PRO A 65 20.40 10.04 -15.22
CA PRO A 65 21.32 10.66 -16.14
C PRO A 65 21.39 12.16 -15.83
N VAL A 66 22.61 12.64 -15.58
CA VAL A 66 22.87 14.03 -15.23
C VAL A 66 23.21 14.79 -16.51
N TYR A 67 22.29 15.67 -16.91
CA TYR A 67 22.51 16.64 -17.99
C TYR A 67 22.56 18.05 -17.40
N SER A 68 23.41 18.93 -17.94
CA SER A 68 23.59 20.32 -17.47
C SER A 68 23.84 20.50 -15.96
N GLY A 69 24.30 19.45 -15.27
CA GLY A 69 24.55 19.44 -13.82
C GLY A 69 23.30 19.21 -12.95
N ILE A 70 22.18 18.81 -13.54
CA ILE A 70 20.93 18.48 -12.84
C ILE A 70 20.45 17.07 -13.23
N ALA A 71 19.96 16.31 -12.25
CA ALA A 71 19.42 14.96 -12.45
C ALA A 71 17.95 15.00 -12.90
N CYS A 72 17.47 13.96 -13.60
CA CYS A 72 16.07 13.85 -14.02
C CYS A 72 15.08 13.93 -12.85
N SER A 73 15.42 13.34 -11.69
CA SER A 73 14.65 13.43 -10.45
C SER A 73 14.46 14.88 -9.99
N GLN A 74 15.55 15.67 -9.99
CA GLN A 74 15.51 17.09 -9.63
C GLN A 74 14.66 17.91 -10.62
N VAL A 75 14.76 17.63 -11.93
CA VAL A 75 13.88 18.26 -12.94
C VAL A 75 12.41 17.96 -12.64
N ARG A 76 12.07 16.71 -12.30
CA ARG A 76 10.70 16.30 -11.97
C ARG A 76 10.16 17.02 -10.73
N GLU A 77 11.00 17.24 -9.72
CA GLU A 77 10.64 17.99 -8.52
C GLU A 77 10.45 19.50 -8.77
N LEU A 78 11.27 20.09 -9.64
CA LEU A 78 11.25 21.53 -9.94
C LEU A 78 10.27 21.92 -11.06
N ALA A 79 9.84 20.97 -11.90
CA ALA A 79 8.93 21.20 -13.02
C ALA A 79 7.62 21.94 -12.63
N PRO A 80 6.92 21.60 -11.52
CA PRO A 80 5.74 22.37 -11.10
C PRO A 80 6.05 23.83 -10.76
N GLN A 81 7.21 24.08 -10.14
CA GLN A 81 7.62 25.43 -9.75
C GLN A 81 8.02 26.26 -10.97
N MET A 82 8.66 25.64 -11.97
CA MET A 82 8.95 26.24 -13.27
C MET A 82 7.67 26.68 -13.97
N MET A 83 6.64 25.82 -13.99
CA MET A 83 5.33 26.13 -14.60
C MET A 83 4.58 27.24 -13.87
N MET A 84 4.84 27.42 -12.57
CA MET A 84 4.30 28.55 -11.78
C MET A 84 5.12 29.83 -11.93
N GLY A 85 6.24 29.82 -12.68
CA GLY A 85 7.15 30.96 -12.79
C GLY A 85 7.84 31.33 -11.47
N LYS A 86 7.97 30.38 -10.54
CA LYS A 86 8.57 30.60 -9.20
C LYS A 86 10.05 30.22 -9.12
N LEU A 87 10.60 29.68 -10.20
CA LEU A 87 12.00 29.27 -10.25
C LEU A 87 12.93 30.46 -10.45
N GLU A 88 14.13 30.38 -9.88
CA GLU A 88 15.20 31.33 -10.20
C GLU A 88 15.60 31.18 -11.67
N ALA A 89 15.92 32.29 -12.36
CA ALA A 89 16.27 32.29 -13.78
C ALA A 89 17.37 31.28 -14.12
N LYS A 90 18.41 31.19 -13.27
CA LYS A 90 19.51 30.24 -13.46
C LYS A 90 19.06 28.78 -13.40
N GLN A 91 18.14 28.44 -12.51
CA GLN A 91 17.60 27.08 -12.40
C GLN A 91 16.69 26.77 -13.59
N ALA A 92 15.93 27.75 -14.08
CA ALA A 92 15.10 27.58 -15.26
C ALA A 92 15.96 27.27 -16.49
N ASP A 93 17.07 27.98 -16.69
CA ASP A 93 18.02 27.73 -17.77
C ASP A 93 18.63 26.32 -17.69
N GLN A 94 19.00 25.86 -16.49
CA GLN A 94 19.52 24.51 -16.27
C GLN A 94 18.50 23.43 -16.64
N ILE A 95 17.24 23.60 -16.24
CA ILE A 95 16.15 22.69 -16.59
C ILE A 95 15.91 22.69 -18.10
N MET A 96 15.88 23.86 -18.75
CA MET A 96 15.70 23.93 -20.21
C MET A 96 16.83 23.20 -20.94
N ALA A 97 18.08 23.42 -20.54
CA ALA A 97 19.23 22.72 -21.10
C ALA A 97 19.16 21.19 -20.89
N HIS A 98 18.62 20.73 -19.75
CA HIS A 98 18.39 19.31 -19.49
C HIS A 98 17.29 18.74 -20.40
N VAL A 99 16.17 19.46 -20.56
CA VAL A 99 15.01 19.06 -21.38
C VAL A 99 15.35 18.99 -22.88
N GLU A 100 16.31 19.80 -23.34
CA GLU A 100 16.84 19.69 -24.70
C GLU A 100 17.57 18.36 -24.93
N GLN A 101 18.17 17.77 -23.90
CA GLN A 101 18.98 16.55 -24.00
C GLN A 101 18.23 15.28 -23.56
N CYS A 102 17.20 15.40 -22.72
CA CYS A 102 16.45 14.28 -22.16
C CYS A 102 15.01 14.23 -22.69
N ASP A 103 14.72 13.25 -23.55
CA ASP A 103 13.39 13.07 -24.14
C ASP A 103 12.30 12.75 -23.11
N GLU A 104 12.63 12.04 -22.03
CA GLU A 104 11.68 11.75 -20.95
C GLU A 104 11.24 13.02 -20.21
N CYS A 105 12.21 13.89 -19.89
CA CYS A 105 11.93 15.18 -19.25
C CYS A 105 11.20 16.13 -20.20
N ARG A 106 11.46 16.06 -21.51
CA ARG A 106 10.67 16.79 -22.52
C ARG A 106 9.20 16.35 -22.52
N ALA A 107 8.96 15.05 -22.62
CA ALA A 107 7.60 14.48 -22.57
C ALA A 107 6.88 14.84 -21.26
N LEU A 108 7.60 14.85 -20.13
CA LEU A 108 7.06 15.29 -18.84
C LEU A 108 6.53 16.73 -18.90
N ILE A 109 7.36 17.69 -19.34
CA ILE A 109 6.99 19.10 -19.42
C ILE A 109 5.83 19.33 -20.39
N GLU A 110 5.86 18.70 -21.57
CA GLU A 110 4.76 18.76 -22.55
C GLU A 110 3.45 18.24 -21.96
N SER A 111 3.50 17.12 -21.23
CA SER A 111 2.32 16.56 -20.57
C SER A 111 1.72 17.53 -19.54
N MET A 112 2.56 18.27 -18.81
CA MET A 112 2.13 19.25 -17.82
C MET A 112 1.52 20.49 -18.49
N GLN A 113 2.09 20.97 -19.60
CA GLN A 113 1.54 22.08 -20.38
C GLN A 113 0.17 21.73 -20.97
N SER A 114 0.00 20.51 -21.47
CA SER A 114 -1.29 20.07 -22.01
C SER A 114 -2.40 20.02 -20.95
N LYS A 115 -2.05 19.73 -19.68
CA LYS A 115 -2.99 19.69 -18.56
C LYS A 115 -3.42 21.08 -18.11
N SER A 116 -2.50 22.06 -18.05
CA SER A 116 -2.85 23.42 -17.63
C SER A 116 -3.82 24.11 -18.60
N VAL A 117 -3.64 23.90 -19.91
CA VAL A 117 -4.55 24.43 -20.95
C VAL A 117 -5.97 23.86 -20.84
N LYS A 118 -6.11 22.59 -20.43
CA LYS A 118 -7.44 21.98 -20.26
C LYS A 118 -8.21 22.57 -19.08
N MET A 119 -7.53 23.05 -18.04
CA MET A 119 -8.19 23.64 -16.88
C MET A 119 -8.60 25.10 -17.09
N SER A 120 -7.88 25.86 -17.91
CA SER A 120 -8.24 27.26 -18.21
C SER A 120 -9.54 27.41 -19.01
N HIS A 121 -10.06 26.33 -19.60
CA HIS A 121 -11.31 26.36 -20.37
C HIS A 121 -12.58 26.22 -19.52
N VAL A 122 -12.45 25.93 -18.21
CA VAL A 122 -13.59 25.78 -17.29
C VAL A 122 -14.03 27.13 -16.69
N GLU A 123 -13.15 28.14 -16.69
CA GLU A 123 -13.43 29.46 -16.11
C GLU A 123 -13.91 30.50 -17.13
N SER A 124 -13.80 30.19 -18.42
CA SER A 124 -14.50 30.94 -19.45
C SER A 124 -15.98 30.57 -19.37
N GLY A 125 -16.75 31.36 -18.60
CA GLY A 125 -18.20 31.29 -18.39
C GLY A 125 -19.04 31.38 -19.68
N THR A 126 -18.72 30.50 -20.62
CA THR A 126 -19.54 30.17 -21.77
C THR A 126 -20.69 29.42 -21.16
N ALA A 127 -21.84 30.07 -21.06
CA ALA A 127 -23.09 29.47 -20.59
C ALA A 127 -23.18 28.04 -21.13
N CYS A 128 -22.99 27.05 -20.24
CA CYS A 128 -22.98 25.65 -20.62
C CYS A 128 -24.37 25.35 -21.19
N LYS A 129 -24.46 25.19 -22.52
CA LYS A 129 -25.74 24.93 -23.21
C LYS A 129 -26.25 23.50 -23.01
N CYS A 130 -25.56 22.68 -22.22
CA CYS A 130 -26.05 21.34 -21.93
C CYS A 130 -27.26 21.43 -20.98
N SER A 131 -28.29 20.62 -21.25
CA SER A 131 -29.53 20.58 -20.45
C SER A 131 -29.29 20.15 -19.01
N THR A 132 -28.15 19.51 -18.72
CA THR A 132 -27.80 18.95 -17.42
C THR A 132 -27.34 20.04 -16.44
N CYS A 133 -26.47 20.96 -16.85
CA CYS A 133 -26.00 22.06 -15.98
C CYS A 133 -27.08 23.14 -15.74
N ARG A 134 -28.09 23.27 -16.61
CA ARG A 134 -29.19 24.25 -16.46
C ARG A 134 -30.12 23.94 -15.29
N ARG A 135 -30.20 22.68 -14.84
CA ARG A 135 -31.10 22.28 -13.74
C ARG A 135 -30.61 22.73 -12.36
N GLU A 136 -29.29 22.72 -12.11
CA GLU A 136 -28.73 23.06 -10.80
C GLU A 136 -28.74 24.56 -10.51
N SER A 137 -28.61 25.41 -11.54
CA SER A 137 -28.70 26.87 -11.35
C SER A 137 -30.10 27.36 -10.98
N LEU A 138 -31.15 26.59 -11.29
CA LEU A 138 -32.54 26.96 -11.01
C LEU A 138 -32.95 26.63 -9.56
N THR A 139 -32.32 25.63 -8.94
CA THR A 139 -32.57 25.29 -7.52
C THR A 139 -31.89 26.27 -6.56
N ILE A 140 -30.73 26.85 -6.92
CA ILE A 140 -30.06 27.84 -6.03
C ILE A 140 -30.82 29.18 -6.00
N ALA A 141 -31.50 29.57 -7.08
CA ALA A 141 -32.25 30.82 -7.15
C ALA A 141 -33.60 30.77 -6.39
N LEU A 142 -34.14 29.57 -6.15
CA LEU A 142 -35.34 29.36 -5.35
C LEU A 142 -34.89 28.93 -3.97
N GLY A 143 -34.48 29.90 -3.14
CA GLY A 143 -33.95 29.69 -1.79
C GLY A 143 -34.70 28.61 -1.01
N GLU A 144 -34.19 27.38 -1.07
CA GLU A 144 -34.65 26.26 -0.29
C GLU A 144 -34.08 26.47 1.11
N THR A 145 -34.88 27.12 1.94
CA THR A 145 -34.66 27.24 3.37
C THR A 145 -34.34 25.86 3.93
N ALA A 146 -33.12 25.70 4.45
CA ALA A 146 -32.69 24.48 5.10
C ALA A 146 -33.76 23.95 6.08
N PRO A 147 -34.05 22.65 6.07
CA PRO A 147 -35.02 22.07 7.00
C PRO A 147 -34.55 22.31 8.45
N PRO A 148 -35.46 22.67 9.37
CA PRO A 148 -35.11 22.93 10.75
C PRO A 148 -34.50 21.68 11.40
N LEU A 149 -33.41 21.88 12.12
CA LEU A 149 -32.74 20.80 12.85
C LEU A 149 -33.69 20.18 13.90
N PRO A 150 -33.65 18.85 14.08
CA PRO A 150 -34.49 18.17 15.06
C PRO A 150 -34.11 18.62 16.47
N ILE A 151 -35.11 19.08 17.21
CA ILE A 151 -34.99 19.46 18.63
C ILE A 151 -34.79 18.17 19.45
N PRO A 152 -33.78 18.11 20.34
CA PRO A 152 -33.60 16.96 21.22
C PRO A 152 -34.76 16.88 22.22
N ILE A 153 -35.44 15.73 22.24
CA ILE A 153 -36.44 15.41 23.26
C ILE A 153 -35.68 14.91 24.49
N ALA A 154 -35.86 15.59 25.63
CA ALA A 154 -35.30 15.25 26.93
C ALA A 154 -36.07 14.13 27.64
#